data_AF-A0A0G3GIG5-F1
#
_entry.id   AF-A0A0G3GIG5-F1
#
_cell.length_a   1.000
_cell.length_b   1.000
_cell.length_c   1.000
_cell.angle_alpha   90.00
_cell.angle_beta   90.00
_cell.angle_gamma   90.00
#
_symmetry.space_group_name_H-M   'P 1'
#
loop_
_entity.id
_entity.type
_entity.pdbx_description
1 polymer ?
#
loop_
_entity_poly.entity_id
_entity_poly.type
_entity_poly.pdbx_seq_one_letter_code
_entity_poly.pdbx_strand_id
1 'polypeptide(L)'
;MSDSDSSSAPLVDVVKLAASLQRFADDRDWQQFHSPKNLILALTGEVGELCEIFQWMSDADSISAATDPEIGQAVMDELADVLMYLVRLSSVLGIDLNEAVTRKLASNGQKYPVAKARSSSKKYDRL
;
A
#
# COMPACT_ATOMS: atom_id res chain seq x y z
N MET A 1 -26.74 -1.57 -28.64
CA MET A 1 -26.40 -0.15 -28.40
C MET A 1 -27.18 0.28 -27.18
N SER A 2 -26.62 0.72 -26.07
CA SER A 2 -25.27 0.75 -25.52
C SER A 2 -25.55 1.09 -24.06
N ASP A 3 -25.58 0.11 -23.17
CA ASP A 3 -25.67 0.44 -21.75
C ASP A 3 -24.29 0.90 -21.32
N SER A 4 -24.26 2.18 -21.00
CA SER A 4 -23.12 2.98 -20.59
C SER A 4 -22.18 2.22 -19.68
N ASP A 5 -20.98 2.00 -20.18
CA ASP A 5 -19.79 1.67 -19.41
C ASP A 5 -19.58 2.79 -18.38
N SER A 6 -20.18 2.61 -17.19
CA SER A 6 -19.95 3.51 -16.06
C SER A 6 -18.54 3.24 -15.56
N SER A 7 -17.58 3.87 -16.22
CA SER A 7 -16.21 4.02 -15.74
C SER A 7 -16.26 4.76 -14.40
N SER A 8 -16.48 4.02 -13.31
CA SER A 8 -16.29 4.52 -11.96
C SER A 8 -14.81 4.87 -11.81
N ALA A 9 -14.52 6.01 -11.18
CA ALA A 9 -13.15 6.44 -10.92
C ALA A 9 -12.30 5.29 -10.32
N PRO A 10 -11.01 5.19 -10.70
CA PRO A 10 -10.14 4.14 -10.18
C PRO A 10 -10.06 4.22 -8.64
N LEU A 11 -10.02 3.06 -7.99
CA LEU A 11 -9.80 2.97 -6.54
C LEU A 11 -8.40 3.41 -6.14
N VAL A 12 -7.43 3.18 -7.04
CA VAL A 12 -6.01 3.51 -6.84
C VAL A 12 -5.50 4.21 -8.10
N ASP A 13 -5.23 5.52 -8.02
CA ASP A 13 -4.53 6.25 -9.09
C ASP A 13 -3.10 6.57 -8.64
N VAL A 14 -2.14 5.86 -9.21
CA VAL A 14 -0.70 6.00 -8.92
C VAL A 14 0.07 6.51 -10.12
N VAL A 15 -0.59 6.89 -11.22
CA VAL A 15 0.07 7.19 -12.50
C VAL A 15 1.08 8.34 -12.34
N LYS A 16 0.66 9.43 -11.68
CA LYS A 16 1.54 10.59 -11.43
C LYS A 16 2.69 10.24 -10.50
N LEU A 17 2.44 9.46 -9.46
CA LEU A 17 3.48 9.04 -8.51
C LEU A 17 4.52 8.14 -9.19
N ALA A 18 4.08 7.13 -9.94
CA ALA A 18 4.96 6.23 -10.68
C ALA A 18 5.86 7.01 -11.66
N ALA A 19 5.31 7.99 -12.38
CA ALA A 19 6.07 8.85 -13.28
C ALA A 19 7.09 9.72 -12.54
N SER A 20 6.73 10.31 -11.39
CA SER A 20 7.66 11.07 -10.55
C SER A 20 8.80 10.21 -10.01
N LEU A 21 8.51 8.99 -9.56
CA LEU A 21 9.51 8.05 -9.05
C LEU A 21 10.44 7.56 -10.16
N GLN A 22 9.91 7.33 -11.37
CA GLN A 22 10.69 6.99 -12.55
C GLN A 22 11.69 8.11 -12.87
N ARG A 23 11.20 9.35 -12.99
CA ARG A 23 12.06 10.52 -13.23
C ARG A 23 13.11 10.68 -12.14
N PHE A 24 12.72 10.57 -10.87
CA PHE A 24 13.65 10.71 -9.74
C PHE A 24 14.81 9.71 -9.81
N ALA A 25 14.51 8.47 -10.21
CA ALA A 25 15.49 7.41 -10.38
C ALA A 25 16.35 7.62 -11.63
N ASP A 26 15.77 8.07 -12.74
CA ASP A 26 16.49 8.33 -14.00
C ASP A 26 17.48 9.48 -13.85
N ASP A 27 17.08 10.56 -13.17
CA ASP A 27 17.92 11.73 -12.90
C ASP A 27 19.19 11.37 -12.07
N ARG A 28 19.20 10.19 -11.43
CA ARG A 28 20.31 9.67 -10.59
C ARG A 28 20.96 8.42 -11.15
N ASP A 29 20.53 7.95 -12.32
CA ASP A 29 20.94 6.66 -12.90
C ASP A 29 20.72 5.47 -11.93
N TRP A 30 19.67 5.53 -11.11
CA TRP A 30 19.38 4.51 -10.09
C TRP A 30 18.58 3.32 -10.61
N GLN A 31 18.14 3.36 -11.87
CA GLN A 31 17.43 2.23 -12.50
C GLN A 31 18.19 0.92 -12.38
N GLN A 32 19.52 0.96 -12.47
CA GLN A 32 20.38 -0.22 -12.34
C GLN A 32 20.26 -0.93 -10.98
N PHE A 33 19.81 -0.22 -9.93
CA PHE A 33 19.61 -0.79 -8.59
C PHE A 33 18.17 -1.25 -8.35
N HIS A 34 17.22 -0.91 -9.22
CA HIS A 34 15.79 -1.15 -9.05
C HIS A 34 15.33 -2.52 -9.56
N SER A 35 16.12 -3.58 -9.33
CA SER A 35 15.61 -4.94 -9.54
C SER A 35 14.42 -5.22 -8.59
N PRO A 36 13.43 -6.05 -8.99
CA PRO A 36 12.31 -6.38 -8.10
C PRO A 36 12.74 -6.91 -6.73
N LYS A 37 13.82 -7.70 -6.69
CA LYS A 37 14.44 -8.21 -5.45
C LYS A 37 14.93 -7.08 -4.55
N ASN A 38 15.58 -6.06 -5.11
CA ASN A 38 16.09 -4.96 -4.30
C ASN A 38 14.94 -4.07 -3.80
N LEU A 39 13.96 -3.81 -4.66
CA LEU A 39 12.79 -2.99 -4.32
C LEU A 39 11.93 -3.64 -3.22
N ILE A 40 11.73 -4.95 -3.23
CA ILE A 40 11.01 -5.63 -2.15
C ILE A 40 11.79 -5.59 -0.83
N LEU A 41 13.13 -5.65 -0.88
CA LEU A 41 13.97 -5.52 0.31
C LEU A 41 13.94 -4.10 0.88
N ALA A 42 13.99 -3.08 0.01
CA ALA A 42 13.84 -1.68 0.43
C ALA A 42 12.45 -1.44 1.04
N LEU A 43 11.37 -1.88 0.36
CA LEU A 43 10.00 -1.85 0.91
C LEU A 43 9.91 -2.51 2.28
N THR A 44 10.59 -3.64 2.48
CA THR A 44 10.61 -4.33 3.78
C THR A 44 11.35 -3.51 4.84
N GLY A 45 12.40 -2.79 4.45
CA GLY A 45 13.12 -1.83 5.29
C GLY A 45 12.19 -0.74 5.80
N GLU A 46 11.49 -0.04 4.91
CA GLU A 46 10.57 1.05 5.29
C GLU A 46 9.39 0.55 6.15
N VAL A 47 8.91 -0.67 5.90
CA VAL A 47 7.93 -1.30 6.82
C VAL A 47 8.56 -1.54 8.20
N GLY A 48 9.84 -1.87 8.25
CA GLY A 48 10.62 -1.98 9.49
C GLY A 48 10.75 -0.65 10.21
N GLU A 49 11.14 0.42 9.53
CA GLU A 49 11.23 1.79 10.09
C GLU A 49 9.86 2.24 10.61
N LEU A 50 8.79 2.00 9.86
CA LEU A 50 7.42 2.22 10.34
C LEU A 50 7.14 1.40 11.60
N CYS A 51 7.49 0.10 11.64
CA CYS A 51 7.32 -0.74 12.83
C CYS A 51 8.08 -0.18 14.04
N GLU A 52 9.27 0.37 13.83
CA GLU A 52 10.12 0.87 14.92
C GLU A 52 9.47 2.01 15.69
N ILE A 53 8.67 2.84 15.02
CA ILE A 53 7.89 3.90 15.66
C ILE A 53 6.88 3.31 16.67
N PHE A 54 6.19 2.23 16.29
CA PHE A 54 5.10 1.66 17.10
C PHE A 54 5.53 0.60 18.12
N GLN A 55 6.74 0.03 17.99
CA GLN A 55 7.12 -1.22 18.66
C GLN A 55 6.98 -1.21 20.20
N TRP A 56 7.10 -0.04 20.85
CA TRP A 56 7.04 0.11 22.31
C TRP A 56 5.81 0.90 22.80
N MET A 57 4.87 1.23 21.92
CA MET A 57 3.67 1.97 22.29
C MET A 57 2.68 1.10 23.06
N SER A 58 1.88 1.74 23.90
CA SER A 58 0.62 1.13 24.34
C SER A 58 -0.41 1.15 23.20
N ASP A 59 -1.39 0.26 23.25
CA ASP A 59 -2.51 0.26 22.29
C ASP A 59 -3.20 1.63 22.22
N ALA A 60 -3.35 2.31 23.36
CA ALA A 60 -3.97 3.62 23.43
C ALA A 60 -3.14 4.69 22.69
N ASP A 61 -1.82 4.71 22.89
CA ASP A 61 -0.94 5.69 22.26
C ASP A 61 -0.82 5.45 20.74
N SER A 62 -0.82 4.17 20.33
CA SER A 62 -0.73 3.78 18.92
C SER A 62 -1.86 4.34 18.05
N ILE A 63 -3.05 4.54 18.63
CA ILE A 63 -4.22 5.09 17.93
C ILE A 63 -4.02 6.58 17.62
N SER A 64 -3.30 7.31 18.48
CA SER A 64 -3.04 8.75 18.34
C SER A 64 -1.68 9.08 17.73
N ALA A 65 -0.88 8.08 17.36
CA ALA A 65 0.50 8.26 16.89
C ALA A 65 0.66 9.29 15.76
N ALA A 66 -0.27 9.32 14.79
CA ALA A 66 -0.20 10.26 13.67
C ALA A 66 -0.46 11.74 14.07
N THR A 67 -1.08 11.99 15.22
CA THR A 67 -1.35 13.33 15.75
C THR A 67 -0.41 13.75 16.86
N ASP A 68 0.48 12.85 17.28
CA ASP A 68 1.49 13.12 18.29
C ASP A 68 2.54 14.09 17.70
N PRO A 69 2.90 15.17 18.43
CA PRO A 69 3.80 16.20 17.92
C PRO A 69 5.26 15.75 17.79
N GLU A 70 5.68 14.69 18.49
CA GLU A 70 7.06 14.20 18.46
C GLU A 70 7.28 13.16 17.37
N ILE A 71 6.29 12.32 17.08
CA ILE A 71 6.44 11.18 16.16
C ILE A 71 5.53 11.22 14.93
N GLY A 72 4.50 12.08 14.91
CA GLY A 72 3.48 12.07 13.84
C GLY A 72 4.09 12.33 12.46
N GLN A 73 5.14 13.15 12.40
CA GLN A 73 5.90 13.36 11.16
C GLN A 73 6.60 12.09 10.68
N ALA A 74 7.26 11.36 11.59
CA ALA A 74 7.91 10.10 11.24
C ALA A 74 6.88 9.07 10.72
N VAL A 75 5.71 8.96 11.37
CA VAL A 75 4.63 8.07 10.88
C VAL A 75 4.22 8.44 9.46
N MET A 76 4.08 9.75 9.16
CA MET A 76 3.72 10.24 7.84
C MET A 76 4.79 9.90 6.79
N ASP A 77 6.06 10.10 7.12
CA ASP A 77 7.18 9.87 6.21
C ASP A 77 7.33 8.37 5.90
N GLU A 78 7.32 7.50 6.91
CA GLU A 78 7.47 6.06 6.69
C GLU A 78 6.28 5.44 5.93
N LEU A 79 5.06 5.95 6.15
CA LEU A 79 3.91 5.55 5.32
C LEU A 79 4.08 5.97 3.86
N ALA A 80 4.68 7.15 3.60
CA ALA A 80 4.95 7.62 2.26
C ALA A 80 6.04 6.75 1.59
N ASP A 81 7.10 6.39 2.31
CA ASP A 81 8.18 5.56 1.79
C ASP A 81 7.70 4.13 1.46
N VAL A 82 6.90 3.52 2.34
CA VAL A 82 6.22 2.25 2.06
C VAL A 82 5.39 2.34 0.77
N LEU A 83 4.61 3.40 0.59
CA LEU A 83 3.81 3.61 -0.61
C LEU A 83 4.70 3.79 -1.85
N MET A 84 5.75 4.59 -1.74
CA MET A 84 6.67 4.90 -2.85
C MET A 84 7.35 3.63 -3.36
N TYR A 85 7.88 2.79 -2.48
CA TYR A 85 8.50 1.53 -2.90
C TYR A 85 7.49 0.52 -3.43
N LEU A 86 6.28 0.43 -2.86
CA LEU A 86 5.23 -0.44 -3.39
C LEU A 86 4.84 -0.03 -4.83
N VAL A 87 4.65 1.27 -5.07
CA VAL A 87 4.34 1.80 -6.40
C VAL A 87 5.52 1.58 -7.36
N ARG A 88 6.75 1.83 -6.91
CA ARG A 88 7.95 1.57 -7.73
C ARG A 88 8.07 0.09 -8.10
N LEU A 89 7.91 -0.82 -7.14
CA LEU A 89 7.93 -2.26 -7.35
C LEU A 89 6.86 -2.69 -8.35
N SER A 90 5.62 -2.20 -8.20
CA SER A 90 4.54 -2.51 -9.13
C SER A 90 4.84 -2.03 -10.55
N SER A 91 5.43 -0.84 -10.70
CA SER A 91 5.81 -0.26 -11.99
C SER A 91 6.89 -1.10 -12.69
N VAL A 92 7.92 -1.52 -11.95
CA VAL A 92 8.99 -2.38 -12.48
C VAL A 92 8.49 -3.77 -12.86
N LEU A 93 7.50 -4.31 -12.13
CA LEU A 93 6.87 -5.60 -12.43
C LEU A 93 5.79 -5.53 -13.51
N GLY A 94 5.40 -4.33 -13.96
CA GLY A 94 4.30 -4.13 -14.91
C GLY A 94 2.92 -4.50 -14.33
N ILE A 95 2.73 -4.32 -13.03
CA ILE A 95 1.47 -4.63 -12.33
C ILE A 95 0.61 -3.38 -12.22
N ASP A 96 -0.63 -3.45 -12.72
CA ASP A 96 -1.66 -2.46 -12.45
C ASP A 96 -2.20 -2.63 -11.02
N LEU A 97 -1.88 -1.70 -10.13
CA LEU A 97 -2.32 -1.73 -8.73
C LEU A 97 -3.85 -1.52 -8.60
N ASN A 98 -4.48 -0.73 -9.46
CA ASN A 98 -5.93 -0.54 -9.43
C ASN A 98 -6.64 -1.84 -9.78
N GLU A 99 -6.19 -2.52 -10.83
CA GLU A 99 -6.74 -3.82 -11.24
C GLU A 99 -6.49 -4.88 -10.14
N ALA A 100 -5.28 -4.92 -9.58
CA ALA A 100 -4.92 -5.84 -8.50
C ALA A 100 -5.80 -5.65 -7.25
N VAL A 101 -5.98 -4.40 -6.79
CA VAL A 101 -6.81 -4.08 -5.63
C VAL A 101 -8.28 -4.36 -5.90
N THR A 102 -8.81 -3.98 -7.07
CA THR A 102 -10.20 -4.22 -7.45
C THR A 102 -10.52 -5.72 -7.42
N ARG A 103 -9.68 -6.56 -8.05
CA ARG A 103 -9.84 -8.02 -8.02
C ARG A 103 -9.73 -8.58 -6.61
N LYS A 104 -8.77 -8.08 -5.82
CA LYS A 104 -8.55 -8.56 -4.45
C LYS A 104 -9.72 -8.24 -3.53
N LEU A 105 -10.28 -7.03 -3.62
CA LEU A 105 -11.46 -6.63 -2.85
C LEU A 105 -12.68 -7.49 -3.19
N ALA A 106 -12.94 -7.73 -4.48
CA ALA A 106 -14.02 -8.63 -4.92
C ALA A 106 -13.82 -10.05 -4.37
N SER A 107 -12.61 -10.60 -4.46
CA SER A 107 -12.30 -11.93 -3.91
C SER A 107 -12.43 -11.98 -2.38
N ASN A 108 -12.01 -10.95 -1.67
CA ASN A 108 -12.15 -10.86 -0.21
C ASN A 108 -13.62 -10.80 0.21
N GLY A 109 -14.46 -10.05 -0.51
CA GLY A 109 -15.91 -9.98 -0.24
C GLY A 109 -16.60 -11.35 -0.39
N GLN A 110 -16.17 -12.16 -1.34
CA GLN A 110 -16.67 -13.54 -1.50
C GLN A 110 -16.21 -14.46 -0.36
N LYS A 111 -14.97 -14.31 0.11
CA LYS A 111 -14.43 -15.09 1.24
C LYS A 111 -15.04 -14.69 2.58
N TYR A 112 -15.42 -13.41 2.74
CA TYR A 112 -15.96 -12.85 3.97
C TYR A 112 -17.33 -12.19 3.71
N PRO A 113 -18.40 -12.98 3.46
CA PRO A 113 -19.73 -12.42 3.27
C PRO A 113 -20.18 -11.65 4.50
N VAL A 114 -20.81 -10.48 4.32
CA VAL A 114 -21.24 -9.59 5.43
C VAL A 114 -22.05 -10.34 6.48
N ALA A 115 -22.96 -11.22 6.05
CA ALA A 115 -23.82 -12.01 6.95
C ALA A 115 -23.05 -12.95 7.89
N LYS A 116 -21.81 -13.32 7.55
CA LYS A 116 -20.96 -14.24 8.34
C LYS A 116 -19.77 -13.53 9.01
N ALA A 117 -19.25 -12.48 8.40
CA ALA A 117 -18.04 -11.81 8.84
C ALA A 117 -18.29 -10.59 9.75
N ARG A 118 -19.53 -10.07 9.85
CA ARG A 118 -19.84 -8.93 10.71
C ARG A 118 -19.52 -9.27 12.18
N SER A 119 -18.66 -8.46 12.79
CA SER A 119 -18.20 -8.62 14.19
C SER A 119 -17.46 -9.93 14.49
N SER A 120 -16.86 -10.58 13.48
CA SER A 120 -16.08 -11.81 13.64
C SER A 120 -14.67 -11.64 13.05
N SER A 121 -13.63 -11.92 13.85
CA SER A 121 -12.23 -11.95 13.40
C SER A 121 -11.78 -13.34 12.92
N LYS A 122 -12.71 -14.31 12.85
CA LYS A 122 -12.40 -15.67 12.40
C LYS A 122 -12.02 -15.66 10.92
N LYS A 123 -11.00 -16.42 10.56
CA LYS A 123 -10.65 -16.69 9.15
C LYS A 123 -11.81 -17.40 8.44
N TYR A 124 -11.90 -17.22 7.13
CA TYR A 124 -13.03 -17.70 6.32
C TYR A 124 -13.24 -19.23 6.34
N ASP A 125 -12.19 -19.98 6.61
CA ASP A 125 -12.22 -21.44 6.82
C ASP A 125 -12.87 -21.85 8.16
N ARG A 126 -13.24 -20.86 9.00
CA ARG A 126 -13.89 -21.02 10.30
C ARG A 126 -15.16 -20.15 10.45
N LEU A 127 -15.72 -19.65 9.33
CA LEU A 127 -16.95 -18.84 9.25
C LEU A 127 -18.21 -19.64 8.87
#